data_AF-A0A953YJA6-F1
#
_entry.id   AF-A0A953YJA6-F1
#
_cell.length_a   1.000
_cell.length_b   1.000
_cell.length_c   1.000
_cell.angle_alpha   90.00
_cell.angle_beta   90.00
_cell.angle_gamma   90.00
#
_symmetry.space_group_name_H-M   'P 1'
#
loop_
_entity.id
_entity.type
_entity.pdbx_description
1 polymer ?
#
loop_
_entity_poly.entity_id
_entity_poly.type
_entity_poly.pdbx_seq_one_letter_code
_entity_poly.pdbx_strand_id
1 'polypeptide(L)'
;MISFEQSNPPSSGGIGGHLSSEADSVVVGRVVAVSGSQVVILLTPEAAVAADENSEVQIGSMLRMRTQVSTVFGLVSGLSIPIPGNDPSVEMKIVELELVGETPLGRDATPRFRRGVSVFPALGASVATATRTDLTSIYMRDDRQSVRIGSIHQDPRLPANILTDDLLGKHFAVLGTTGSGKSCAVALILNAILNNHPNGHVILLDPHSEYASAFQGRAELLDASNMDLPYWLLNFEELVGILQFGDMLEHEAESAILYDIVLAAKRSYAGDAPGTDFITVDTPVPYRLGDVHRLLDEAMGRLNKPQDSAPYLRIKGRLNALQSDRRYAFMFPSALSLRDNMTSILARMLRIPVGDKPVTIIDLSGLPSETLNVLVSLLSRMAFDFALWAERSVPILLVCEEAHRYAPLDTSRGFEPTKRELSRIAKEGRKYGVSLCVVSQRPSELAAGMLSQCNTIFAMRLSNQHDQDFVRSAMPESGHGLLEFLPSLGNAQAVVVGEGVAVPMRLVFDQLPDDSRPSRGGASFAQAWSDEQPDRDFVANVVDRWRRQIR
;
A
#
# COMPACT_ATOMS: atom_id res chain seq x y z
N MET A 1 -19.46 -30.03 46.53
CA MET A 1 -18.90 -29.86 47.88
C MET A 1 -17.44 -29.49 47.70
N ILE A 2 -17.17 -28.19 47.64
CA ILE A 2 -15.90 -27.46 47.85
C ILE A 2 -16.36 -26.00 47.74
N SER A 3 -16.34 -25.31 48.87
CA SER A 3 -16.78 -23.94 49.07
C SER A 3 -15.59 -23.01 48.92
N PHE A 4 -15.76 -21.85 48.27
CA PHE A 4 -14.91 -20.68 48.54
C PHE A 4 -15.76 -19.41 48.52
N GLU A 5 -15.46 -18.58 49.51
CA GLU A 5 -16.25 -17.50 50.09
C GLU A 5 -16.39 -16.26 49.20
N GLN A 6 -17.55 -15.62 49.32
CA GLN A 6 -17.83 -14.28 48.83
C GLN A 6 -17.19 -13.25 49.77
N SER A 7 -16.23 -12.46 49.29
CA SER A 7 -15.78 -11.24 49.94
C SER A 7 -16.50 -10.03 49.33
N ASN A 8 -17.32 -9.36 50.14
CA ASN A 8 -17.91 -8.06 49.83
C ASN A 8 -16.83 -6.98 49.60
N PRO A 9 -17.05 -5.99 48.71
CA PRO A 9 -16.20 -4.82 48.59
C PRO A 9 -16.52 -3.80 49.71
N PRO A 10 -15.54 -3.00 50.19
CA PRO A 10 -15.82 -1.93 51.14
C PRO A 10 -16.39 -0.71 50.40
N SER A 11 -17.43 -0.12 50.99
CA SER A 11 -18.04 1.13 50.55
C SER A 11 -17.36 2.36 51.17
N SER A 12 -17.36 3.43 50.37
CA SER A 12 -17.24 4.86 50.72
C SER A 12 -15.89 5.44 51.16
N GLY A 13 -15.37 6.31 50.30
CA GLY A 13 -14.34 7.30 50.59
C GLY A 13 -14.24 8.29 49.44
N GLY A 14 -15.22 9.19 49.32
CA GLY A 14 -15.07 10.36 48.46
C GLY A 14 -14.15 11.39 49.13
N ILE A 15 -13.32 12.06 48.31
CA ILE A 15 -12.86 13.46 48.37
C ILE A 15 -11.48 13.54 47.68
N GLY A 16 -11.42 14.37 46.63
CA GLY A 16 -10.24 15.18 46.31
C GLY A 16 -9.02 14.47 45.72
N GLY A 17 -8.93 14.45 44.38
CA GLY A 17 -7.72 14.04 43.67
C GLY A 17 -7.59 14.59 42.25
N HIS A 18 -8.21 15.73 41.95
CA HIS A 18 -7.80 16.53 40.80
C HIS A 18 -6.73 17.50 41.30
N LEU A 19 -5.44 17.19 41.08
CA LEU A 19 -4.28 18.09 41.05
C LEU A 19 -2.99 17.27 41.22
N SER A 20 -2.49 16.64 40.14
CA SER A 20 -1.07 16.27 40.02
C SER A 20 -0.68 15.80 38.60
N SER A 21 -1.05 16.52 37.54
CA SER A 21 -0.57 16.23 36.17
C SER A 21 0.47 17.24 35.65
N GLU A 22 0.80 18.27 36.43
CA GLU A 22 1.80 19.29 36.05
C GLU A 22 3.23 18.94 36.49
N ALA A 23 3.41 17.92 37.34
CA ALA A 23 4.70 17.59 37.97
C ALA A 23 5.77 16.98 37.03
N ASP A 24 5.36 16.46 35.86
CA ASP A 24 6.25 15.77 34.91
C ASP A 24 6.64 16.61 33.67
N SER A 25 6.07 17.81 33.49
CA SER A 25 6.42 18.66 32.33
C SER A 25 7.51 19.65 32.70
N VAL A 26 8.63 19.61 31.97
CA VAL A 26 9.76 20.54 32.17
C VAL A 26 9.61 21.70 31.21
N VAL A 27 9.66 22.94 31.72
CA VAL A 27 9.67 24.15 30.87
C VAL A 27 11.02 24.24 30.17
N VAL A 28 11.00 24.25 28.84
CA VAL A 28 12.21 24.23 28.01
C VAL A 28 12.51 25.56 27.34
N GLY A 29 11.52 26.45 27.22
CA GLY A 29 11.70 27.68 26.47
C GLY A 29 10.48 28.57 26.41
N ARG A 30 10.54 29.56 25.50
CA ARG A 30 9.41 30.44 25.18
C ARG A 30 9.26 30.68 23.69
N VAL A 31 8.04 30.93 23.26
CA VAL A 31 7.71 31.27 21.87
C VAL A 31 8.29 32.64 21.51
N VAL A 32 9.02 32.74 20.40
CA VAL A 32 9.60 33.99 19.88
C VAL A 32 9.09 34.37 18.49
N ALA A 33 8.56 33.42 17.72
CA ALA A 33 7.85 33.71 16.47
C ALA A 33 6.75 32.68 16.22
N VAL A 34 5.72 33.10 15.49
CA VAL A 34 4.61 32.25 15.03
C VAL A 34 4.29 32.64 13.59
N SER A 35 4.34 31.67 12.67
CA SER A 35 4.08 31.86 11.24
C SER A 35 3.28 30.67 10.70
N GLY A 36 1.96 30.82 10.61
CA GLY A 36 1.08 29.71 10.23
C GLY A 36 1.22 28.54 11.20
N SER A 37 1.49 27.33 10.68
CA SER A 37 1.72 26.12 11.48
C SER A 37 3.13 26.05 12.09
N GLN A 38 4.03 26.98 11.78
CA GLN A 38 5.38 27.00 12.32
C GLN A 38 5.49 27.92 13.53
N VAL A 39 6.17 27.44 14.58
CA VAL A 39 6.46 28.19 15.80
C VAL A 39 7.95 28.11 16.08
N VAL A 40 8.57 29.25 16.36
CA VAL A 40 9.98 29.33 16.74
C VAL A 40 10.08 29.57 18.22
N ILE A 41 10.93 28.80 18.89
CA ILE A 41 11.14 28.82 20.33
C ILE A 41 12.60 29.16 20.61
N LEU A 42 12.81 29.98 21.64
CA LEU A 42 14.11 30.17 22.26
C LEU A 42 14.20 29.29 23.52
N LEU A 43 15.19 28.39 23.57
CA LEU A 43 15.41 27.54 24.74
C LEU A 43 15.96 28.35 25.93
N THR A 44 15.59 27.95 27.14
CA THR A 44 16.21 28.50 28.36
C THR A 44 17.61 27.90 28.57
N PRO A 45 18.53 28.64 29.20
CA PRO A 45 19.88 28.14 29.51
C PRO A 45 19.87 26.87 30.37
N GLU A 46 18.88 26.70 31.25
CA GLU A 46 18.76 25.53 32.13
C GLU A 46 18.34 24.27 31.35
N ALA A 47 17.42 24.41 30.39
CA ALA A 47 17.01 23.32 29.50
C ALA A 47 18.08 22.97 28.45
N ALA A 48 19.00 23.91 28.19
CA ALA A 48 20.14 23.74 27.29
C ALA A 48 21.30 22.94 27.91
N VAL A 49 21.28 22.70 29.23
CA VAL A 49 22.36 22.08 30.04
C VAL A 49 21.88 20.83 30.80
N ALA A 50 20.57 20.55 30.83
CA ALA A 50 20.01 19.41 31.55
C ALA A 50 20.53 18.06 31.00
N ALA A 51 21.56 17.53 31.68
CA ALA A 51 22.22 16.25 31.42
C ALA A 51 21.41 15.03 31.91
N ASP A 52 20.08 15.15 31.94
CA ASP A 52 19.18 14.04 32.24
C ASP A 52 18.70 13.46 30.91
N GLU A 53 18.96 12.17 30.65
CA GLU A 53 18.70 11.50 29.37
C GLU A 53 17.23 11.62 28.87
N ASN A 54 16.30 12.05 29.72
CA ASN A 54 14.88 12.25 29.41
C ASN A 54 14.46 13.70 29.09
N SER A 55 15.37 14.69 29.15
CA SER A 55 15.01 16.13 29.07
C SER A 55 15.52 16.85 27.82
N GLU A 56 16.35 16.20 27.01
CA GLU A 56 16.99 16.85 25.86
C GLU A 56 16.00 16.99 24.69
N VAL A 57 15.78 18.21 24.23
CA VAL A 57 14.88 18.50 23.10
C VAL A 57 15.57 18.07 21.79
N GLN A 58 15.07 17.00 21.19
CA GLN A 58 15.57 16.46 19.93
C GLN A 58 14.54 16.61 18.80
N ILE A 59 14.97 16.49 17.54
CA ILE A 59 14.04 16.56 16.41
C ILE A 59 13.03 15.40 16.47
N GLY A 60 11.75 15.74 16.28
CA GLY A 60 10.59 14.87 16.46
C GLY A 60 10.12 14.71 17.90
N SER A 61 10.74 15.39 18.87
CA SER A 61 10.17 15.51 20.23
C SER A 61 8.86 16.28 20.20
N MET A 62 7.91 15.91 21.04
CA MET A 62 6.64 16.63 21.18
C MET A 62 6.75 17.66 22.31
N LEU A 63 6.49 18.92 22.00
CA LEU A 63 6.40 20.00 22.97
C LEU A 63 4.96 20.48 23.11
N ARG A 64 4.63 21.02 24.29
CA ARG A 64 3.30 21.54 24.62
C ARG A 64 3.34 23.02 24.98
N MET A 65 2.30 23.73 24.59
CA MET A 65 2.10 25.16 24.79
C MET A 65 0.68 25.40 25.28
N ARG A 66 0.53 26.09 26.40
CA ARG A 66 -0.80 26.40 26.94
C ARG A 66 -1.35 27.67 26.31
N THR A 67 -2.55 27.60 25.78
CA THR A 67 -3.33 28.76 25.32
C THR A 67 -4.45 29.06 26.32
N GLN A 68 -5.30 30.04 26.02
CA GLN A 68 -6.44 30.37 26.86
C GLN A 68 -7.50 29.26 26.88
N VAL A 69 -7.60 28.47 25.80
CA VAL A 69 -8.71 27.52 25.58
C VAL A 69 -8.24 26.11 25.25
N SER A 70 -6.95 25.86 25.06
CA SER A 70 -6.39 24.55 24.72
C SER A 70 -4.94 24.40 25.18
N THR A 71 -4.47 23.16 25.26
CA THR A 71 -3.05 22.84 25.22
C THR A 71 -2.70 22.46 23.79
N VAL A 72 -1.84 23.23 23.16
CA VAL A 72 -1.37 23.04 21.79
C VAL A 72 -0.10 22.21 21.80
N PHE A 73 0.04 21.31 20.83
CA PHE A 73 1.19 20.42 20.68
C PHE A 73 1.89 20.68 19.35
N GLY A 74 3.22 20.68 19.39
CA GLY A 74 4.07 20.82 18.22
C GLY A 74 5.22 19.82 18.23
N LEU A 75 5.55 19.30 17.05
CA LEU A 75 6.71 18.44 16.84
C LEU A 75 7.92 19.32 16.53
N VAL A 76 9.06 19.02 17.15
CA VAL A 76 10.32 19.66 16.78
C VAL A 76 10.67 19.26 15.36
N SER A 77 10.81 20.26 14.47
CA SER A 77 11.19 20.09 13.07
C SER A 77 12.65 20.48 12.82
N GLY A 78 13.19 21.41 13.60
CA GLY A 78 14.54 21.94 13.40
C GLY A 78 15.19 22.46 14.68
N LEU A 79 16.52 22.41 14.72
CA LEU A 79 17.36 22.89 15.82
C LEU A 79 18.51 23.71 15.22
N SER A 80 18.75 24.92 15.73
CA SER A 80 19.84 25.76 15.22
C SER A 80 20.45 26.67 16.29
N ILE A 81 21.72 27.05 16.05
CA ILE A 81 22.44 28.08 16.78
C ILE A 81 22.89 29.11 15.74
N PRO A 82 22.12 30.19 15.53
CA PRO A 82 22.36 31.11 14.41
C PRO A 82 23.67 31.89 14.54
N ILE A 83 24.15 32.14 15.77
CA ILE A 83 25.41 32.81 16.03
C ILE A 83 26.19 31.95 17.04
N PRO A 84 27.04 31.03 16.56
CA PRO A 84 27.89 30.22 17.43
C PRO A 84 28.89 31.12 18.18
N GLY A 85 29.00 30.89 19.49
CA GLY A 85 29.90 31.64 20.37
C GLY A 85 31.04 30.77 20.88
N ASN A 86 32.08 31.38 21.45
CA ASN A 86 33.13 30.61 22.13
C ASN A 86 32.63 30.02 23.47
N ASP A 87 31.54 30.55 24.02
CA ASP A 87 30.93 30.09 25.27
C ASP A 87 29.53 29.53 24.99
N PRO A 88 29.36 28.19 25.03
CA PRO A 88 28.07 27.53 24.81
C PRO A 88 26.94 27.97 25.75
N SER A 89 27.26 28.57 26.90
CA SER A 89 26.25 29.04 27.85
C SER A 89 25.56 30.33 27.42
N VAL A 90 26.16 31.07 26.50
CA VAL A 90 25.65 32.35 25.97
C VAL A 90 25.01 32.17 24.59
N GLU A 91 25.08 30.97 24.02
CA GLU A 91 24.53 30.65 22.72
C GLU A 91 23.00 30.70 22.73
N MET A 92 22.44 31.41 21.76
CA MET A 92 21.00 31.36 21.50
C MET A 92 20.67 30.06 20.78
N LYS A 93 19.99 29.14 21.46
CA LYS A 93 19.50 27.90 20.87
C LYS A 93 18.06 28.08 20.42
N ILE A 94 17.83 27.91 19.13
CA ILE A 94 16.52 28.05 18.47
C ILE A 94 15.97 26.67 18.14
N VAL A 95 14.68 26.49 18.42
CA VAL A 95 13.92 25.28 18.08
C VAL A 95 12.77 25.70 17.18
N GLU A 96 12.64 25.03 16.05
CA GLU A 96 11.50 25.15 15.16
C GLU A 96 10.51 24.04 15.47
N LEU A 97 9.25 24.41 15.67
CA LEU A 97 8.15 23.49 15.85
C LEU A 97 7.18 23.57 14.68
N GLU A 98 6.67 22.41 14.33
CA GLU A 98 5.50 22.24 13.49
C GLU A 98 4.29 21.89 14.36
N LEU A 99 3.27 22.74 14.36
CA LEU A 99 2.04 22.53 15.12
C LEU A 99 1.24 21.37 14.57
N VAL A 100 0.85 20.44 15.44
CA VAL A 100 0.17 19.20 15.04
C VAL A 100 -1.30 19.18 15.45
N GLY A 101 -1.59 19.65 16.66
CA GLY A 101 -2.93 19.58 17.19
C GLY A 101 -3.05 20.17 18.58
N GLU A 102 -4.20 19.97 19.20
CA GLU A 102 -4.50 20.51 20.51
C GLU A 102 -5.42 19.61 21.33
N THR A 103 -5.38 19.80 22.64
CA THR A 103 -6.33 19.24 23.60
C THR A 103 -7.08 20.40 24.27
N PRO A 104 -8.38 20.60 24.00
CA PRO A 104 -9.16 21.69 24.57
C PRO A 104 -9.16 21.69 26.10
N LEU A 105 -9.12 22.89 26.68
CA LEU A 105 -9.29 23.15 28.10
C LEU A 105 -10.79 23.42 28.36
N GLY A 106 -11.52 22.42 28.87
CA GLY A 106 -12.97 22.52 29.11
C GLY A 106 -13.45 21.59 30.22
N ARG A 107 -14.67 21.84 30.73
CA ARG A 107 -15.31 21.07 31.82
C ARG A 107 -15.83 19.68 31.40
N ASP A 108 -15.63 19.28 30.15
CA ASP A 108 -16.02 17.94 29.69
C ASP A 108 -15.20 16.88 30.43
N ALA A 109 -15.85 15.77 30.78
CA ALA A 109 -15.31 14.74 31.68
C ALA A 109 -13.99 14.10 31.20
N THR A 110 -13.62 14.26 29.92
CA THR A 110 -12.33 13.82 29.36
C THR A 110 -11.90 14.73 28.20
N PRO A 111 -10.88 15.59 28.35
CA PRO A 111 -10.34 16.38 27.24
C PRO A 111 -9.66 15.45 26.22
N ARG A 112 -9.98 15.62 24.93
CA ARG A 112 -9.48 14.76 23.85
C ARG A 112 -8.59 15.52 22.87
N PHE A 113 -7.50 14.89 22.45
CA PHE A 113 -6.64 15.42 21.40
C PHE A 113 -7.38 15.46 20.06
N ARG A 114 -7.24 16.58 19.34
CA ARG A 114 -7.70 16.76 17.96
C ARG A 114 -6.58 17.35 17.11
N ARG A 115 -6.56 16.97 15.83
CA ARG A 115 -5.66 17.56 14.84
C ARG A 115 -6.04 19.00 14.55
N GLY A 116 -5.03 19.81 14.25
CA GLY A 116 -5.20 21.24 14.00
C GLY A 116 -5.29 22.04 15.31
N VAL A 117 -5.03 23.33 15.18
CA VAL A 117 -4.96 24.27 16.30
C VAL A 117 -6.04 25.32 16.11
N SER A 118 -6.86 25.54 17.14
CA SER A 118 -7.94 26.54 17.08
C SER A 118 -7.45 27.93 17.47
N VAL A 119 -6.50 27.99 18.41
CA VAL A 119 -5.89 29.23 18.88
C VAL A 119 -4.38 29.04 18.88
N PHE A 120 -3.68 29.88 18.11
CA PHE A 120 -2.22 29.85 18.06
C PHE A 120 -1.61 30.35 19.37
N PRO A 121 -0.45 29.79 19.78
CA PRO A 121 0.26 30.26 20.95
C PRO A 121 0.71 31.73 20.79
N ALA A 122 0.68 32.49 21.87
CA ALA A 122 1.11 33.88 21.87
C ALA A 122 2.65 34.02 21.94
N LEU A 123 3.19 35.14 21.47
CA LEU A 123 4.60 35.48 21.70
C LEU A 123 4.90 35.53 23.20
N GLY A 124 6.03 34.96 23.60
CA GLY A 124 6.44 34.84 24.99
C GLY A 124 5.76 33.72 25.77
N ALA A 125 4.83 32.96 25.17
CA ALA A 125 4.21 31.81 25.82
C ALA A 125 5.26 30.77 26.23
N SER A 126 5.12 30.23 27.43
CA SER A 126 5.99 29.17 27.94
C SER A 126 5.78 27.87 27.18
N VAL A 127 6.89 27.19 26.88
CA VAL A 127 6.90 25.89 26.21
C VAL A 127 7.48 24.86 27.13
N ALA A 128 6.81 23.71 27.24
CA ALA A 128 7.26 22.59 28.06
C ALA A 128 7.31 21.28 27.26
N THR A 129 8.02 20.28 27.78
CA THR A 129 7.94 18.91 27.26
C THR A 129 6.52 18.35 27.40
N ALA A 130 6.10 17.54 26.42
CA ALA A 130 4.85 16.80 26.54
C ALA A 130 4.97 15.73 27.64
N THR A 131 3.95 15.62 28.49
CA THR A 131 3.92 14.60 29.54
C THR A 131 3.62 13.22 28.97
N ARG A 132 3.90 12.15 29.73
CA ARG A 132 3.52 10.79 29.32
C ARG A 132 2.00 10.65 29.08
N THR A 133 1.19 11.32 29.89
CA THR A 133 -0.27 11.35 29.73
C THR A 133 -0.66 12.02 28.42
N ASP A 134 -0.02 13.13 28.07
CA ASP A 134 -0.23 13.81 26.79
C ASP A 134 0.09 12.86 25.63
N LEU A 135 1.30 12.30 25.62
CA LEU A 135 1.79 11.42 24.57
C LEU A 135 0.90 10.18 24.39
N THR A 136 0.48 9.55 25.50
CA THR A 136 -0.43 8.40 25.47
C THR A 136 -1.77 8.76 24.82
N SER A 137 -2.35 9.91 25.22
CA SER A 137 -3.63 10.38 24.65
C SER A 137 -3.53 10.73 23.16
N ILE A 138 -2.36 11.22 22.72
CA ILE A 138 -2.09 11.60 21.33
C ILE A 138 -1.89 10.35 20.46
N TYR A 139 -1.03 9.41 20.87
CA TYR A 139 -0.63 8.28 20.03
C TYR A 139 -1.58 7.08 20.08
N MET A 140 -2.24 6.80 21.22
CA MET A 140 -3.02 5.57 21.37
C MET A 140 -4.49 5.68 20.94
N ARG A 141 -5.07 6.90 20.92
CA ARG A 141 -6.43 7.21 20.41
C ARG A 141 -7.46 6.11 20.70
N ASP A 142 -7.82 5.95 21.97
CA ASP A 142 -8.78 4.92 22.44
C ASP A 142 -10.20 5.02 21.83
N ASP A 143 -10.48 6.12 21.10
CA ASP A 143 -11.76 6.36 20.43
C ASP A 143 -11.86 5.75 19.03
N ARG A 144 -10.79 5.14 18.51
CA ARG A 144 -10.74 4.55 17.17
C ARG A 144 -10.15 3.16 17.18
N GLN A 145 -10.57 2.34 16.22
CA GLN A 145 -9.93 1.05 15.96
C GLN A 145 -8.50 1.29 15.50
N SER A 146 -7.54 0.79 16.28
CA SER A 146 -6.13 0.96 16.00
C SER A 146 -5.37 -0.33 16.23
N VAL A 147 -4.28 -0.50 15.48
CA VAL A 147 -3.38 -1.65 15.63
C VAL A 147 -1.95 -1.16 15.78
N ARG A 148 -1.21 -1.81 16.67
CA ARG A 148 0.22 -1.53 16.88
C ARG A 148 1.04 -2.12 15.74
N ILE A 149 2.01 -1.34 15.25
CA ILE A 149 2.97 -1.76 14.22
C ILE A 149 4.43 -1.57 14.63
N GLY A 150 4.70 -1.01 15.81
CA GLY A 150 6.04 -0.68 16.24
C GLY A 150 6.06 0.18 17.49
N SER A 151 7.17 0.91 17.65
CA SER A 151 7.34 1.93 18.69
C SER A 151 7.79 3.26 18.11
N ILE A 152 7.48 4.35 18.81
CA ILE A 152 8.00 5.68 18.46
C ILE A 152 9.52 5.67 18.61
N HIS A 153 10.22 6.29 17.65
CA HIS A 153 11.68 6.26 17.63
C HIS A 153 12.32 6.99 18.82
N GLN A 154 11.76 8.15 19.17
CA GLN A 154 12.24 8.99 20.27
C GLN A 154 11.92 8.41 21.65
N ASP A 155 10.82 7.66 21.77
CA ASP A 155 10.45 6.97 23.02
C ASP A 155 9.94 5.56 22.72
N PRO A 156 10.81 4.53 22.80
CA PRO A 156 10.44 3.14 22.52
C PRO A 156 9.33 2.57 23.42
N ARG A 157 8.99 3.24 24.53
CA ARG A 157 7.91 2.82 25.43
C ARG A 157 6.54 3.19 24.87
N LEU A 158 6.47 4.12 23.91
CA LEU A 158 5.24 4.52 23.26
C LEU A 158 4.97 3.65 22.03
N PRO A 159 3.78 3.05 21.92
CA PRO A 159 3.43 2.25 20.76
C PRO A 159 3.20 3.16 19.54
N ALA A 160 3.67 2.71 18.38
CA ALA A 160 3.32 3.28 17.10
C ALA A 160 2.07 2.56 16.58
N ASN A 161 0.92 3.22 16.67
CA ASN A 161 -0.36 2.69 16.23
C ASN A 161 -0.80 3.31 14.89
N ILE A 162 -1.44 2.48 14.06
CA ILE A 162 -2.17 2.92 12.87
C ILE A 162 -3.67 2.82 13.13
N LEU A 163 -4.43 3.74 12.56
CA LEU A 163 -5.89 3.78 12.63
C LEU A 163 -6.45 2.99 11.45
N THR A 164 -7.01 1.79 11.70
CA THR A 164 -7.34 0.81 10.65
C THR A 164 -8.28 1.39 9.59
N ASP A 165 -9.40 2.00 10.01
CA ASP A 165 -10.41 2.53 9.09
C ASP A 165 -9.92 3.77 8.33
N ASP A 166 -9.13 4.63 8.97
CA ASP A 166 -8.58 5.81 8.30
C ASP A 166 -7.47 5.43 7.31
N LEU A 167 -6.68 4.40 7.62
CA LEU A 167 -5.65 3.87 6.75
C LEU A 167 -6.25 3.19 5.52
N LEU A 168 -7.13 2.20 5.75
CA LEU A 168 -7.73 1.42 4.66
C LEU A 168 -8.77 2.24 3.90
N GLY A 169 -9.51 3.10 4.56
CA GLY A 169 -10.55 3.91 3.93
C GLY A 169 -10.02 4.99 2.98
N LYS A 170 -8.71 5.29 2.95
CA LYS A 170 -8.16 6.43 2.21
C LYS A 170 -6.85 6.14 1.48
N HIS A 171 -6.59 4.86 1.21
CA HIS A 171 -5.39 4.36 0.54
C HIS A 171 -4.09 4.68 1.31
N PHE A 172 -3.06 3.90 1.08
CA PHE A 172 -1.75 4.17 1.69
C PHE A 172 -0.60 3.72 0.81
N ALA A 173 0.57 4.29 1.04
CA ALA A 173 1.78 3.91 0.32
C ALA A 173 2.91 3.51 1.27
N VAL A 174 3.73 2.54 0.86
CA VAL A 174 4.96 2.14 1.54
C VAL A 174 6.13 2.34 0.57
N LEU A 175 6.97 3.32 0.88
CA LEU A 175 8.00 3.82 -0.04
C LEU A 175 9.39 3.67 0.58
N GLY A 176 10.38 3.26 -0.20
CA GLY A 176 11.75 3.10 0.31
C GLY A 176 12.69 2.38 -0.63
N THR A 177 13.99 2.62 -0.49
CA THR A 177 15.03 1.94 -1.29
C THR A 177 15.04 0.43 -1.07
N THR A 178 15.65 -0.31 -1.99
CA THR A 178 15.87 -1.76 -1.83
C THR A 178 16.63 -2.04 -0.53
N GLY A 179 16.18 -3.04 0.23
CA GLY A 179 16.78 -3.41 1.52
C GLY A 179 16.41 -2.50 2.72
N SER A 180 15.57 -1.48 2.55
CA SER A 180 15.06 -0.66 3.67
C SER A 180 14.09 -1.43 4.59
N GLY A 181 13.46 -2.49 4.06
CA GLY A 181 12.49 -3.33 4.79
C GLY A 181 11.04 -3.19 4.33
N LYS A 182 10.76 -2.64 3.14
CA LYS A 182 9.40 -2.45 2.59
C LYS A 182 8.51 -3.70 2.69
N SER A 183 8.96 -4.84 2.15
CA SER A 183 8.16 -6.06 2.13
C SER A 183 7.84 -6.54 3.56
N CYS A 184 8.82 -6.43 4.47
CA CYS A 184 8.61 -6.72 5.89
C CYS A 184 7.61 -5.75 6.54
N ALA A 185 7.68 -4.45 6.24
CA ALA A 185 6.75 -3.46 6.75
C ALA A 185 5.32 -3.72 6.27
N VAL A 186 5.14 -4.05 4.98
CA VAL A 186 3.83 -4.42 4.41
C VAL A 186 3.29 -5.67 5.08
N ALA A 187 4.09 -6.74 5.16
CA ALA A 187 3.70 -7.98 5.83
C ALA A 187 3.32 -7.74 7.30
N LEU A 188 4.07 -6.89 8.01
CA LEU A 188 3.80 -6.55 9.41
C LEU A 188 2.49 -5.79 9.56
N ILE A 189 2.28 -4.75 8.76
CA ILE A 189 1.04 -3.95 8.77
C ILE A 189 -0.16 -4.86 8.50
N LEU A 190 -0.08 -5.72 7.48
CA LEU A 190 -1.15 -6.64 7.12
C LEU A 190 -1.40 -7.66 8.23
N ASN A 191 -0.36 -8.28 8.79
CA ASN A 191 -0.50 -9.23 9.91
C ASN A 191 -1.11 -8.54 11.15
N ALA A 192 -0.70 -7.32 11.49
CA ALA A 192 -1.24 -6.57 12.62
C ALA A 192 -2.74 -6.24 12.45
N ILE A 193 -3.15 -5.85 11.24
CA ILE A 193 -4.55 -5.62 10.90
C ILE A 193 -5.35 -6.93 10.97
N LEU A 194 -4.88 -7.97 10.30
CA LEU A 194 -5.60 -9.25 10.16
C LEU A 194 -5.67 -10.05 11.47
N ASN A 195 -4.74 -9.85 12.41
CA ASN A 195 -4.82 -10.43 13.74
C ASN A 195 -6.00 -9.87 14.55
N ASN A 196 -6.36 -8.61 14.35
CA ASN A 196 -7.52 -7.97 14.99
C ASN A 196 -8.79 -8.09 14.14
N HIS A 197 -8.64 -8.28 12.82
CA HIS A 197 -9.72 -8.35 11.85
C HIS A 197 -9.54 -9.57 10.92
N PRO A 198 -9.78 -10.80 11.42
CA PRO A 198 -9.44 -12.04 10.71
C PRO A 198 -10.26 -12.29 9.43
N ASN A 199 -11.38 -11.60 9.27
CA ASN A 199 -12.25 -11.71 8.10
C ASN A 199 -11.97 -10.63 7.03
N GLY A 200 -10.73 -10.11 6.99
CA GLY A 200 -10.32 -9.18 5.93
C GLY A 200 -10.23 -9.86 4.56
N HIS A 201 -10.31 -9.06 3.50
CA HIS A 201 -10.16 -9.50 2.12
C HIS A 201 -9.00 -8.75 1.46
N VAL A 202 -7.84 -9.40 1.34
CA VAL A 202 -6.61 -8.79 0.82
C VAL A 202 -6.18 -9.51 -0.45
N ILE A 203 -5.94 -8.76 -1.53
CA ILE A 203 -5.29 -9.23 -2.74
C ILE A 203 -3.89 -8.61 -2.78
N LEU A 204 -2.85 -9.42 -2.83
CA LEU A 204 -1.46 -8.99 -2.90
C LEU A 204 -0.85 -9.42 -4.23
N LEU A 205 -0.47 -8.45 -5.05
CA LEU A 205 0.23 -8.66 -6.31
C LEU A 205 1.72 -8.76 -6.04
N ASP A 206 2.32 -9.93 -6.27
CA ASP A 206 3.70 -10.26 -5.88
C ASP A 206 4.56 -10.60 -7.11
N PRO A 207 5.20 -9.61 -7.76
CA PRO A 207 6.06 -9.84 -8.93
C PRO A 207 7.39 -10.54 -8.59
N HIS A 208 7.74 -10.68 -7.31
CA HIS A 208 9.01 -11.24 -6.86
C HIS A 208 8.88 -12.54 -6.06
N SER A 209 7.65 -13.01 -5.80
CA SER A 209 7.36 -14.20 -5.00
C SER A 209 7.95 -14.11 -3.58
N GLU A 210 7.89 -12.95 -2.95
CA GLU A 210 8.46 -12.73 -1.62
C GLU A 210 7.51 -13.08 -0.47
N TYR A 211 6.18 -13.01 -0.67
CA TYR A 211 5.22 -12.93 0.44
C TYR A 211 4.65 -14.26 0.90
N ALA A 212 4.86 -15.36 0.18
CA ALA A 212 4.25 -16.66 0.49
C ALA A 212 4.54 -17.13 1.93
N SER A 213 5.76 -16.93 2.42
CA SER A 213 6.15 -17.27 3.80
C SER A 213 5.57 -16.32 4.85
N ALA A 214 5.21 -15.10 4.48
CA ALA A 214 4.91 -14.02 5.43
C ALA A 214 3.59 -14.17 6.20
N PHE A 215 2.72 -15.09 5.76
CA PHE A 215 1.36 -15.23 6.29
C PHE A 215 1.08 -16.59 6.93
N GLN A 216 2.07 -17.47 7.11
CA GLN A 216 1.97 -18.71 7.91
C GLN A 216 0.70 -19.56 7.64
N GLY A 217 0.31 -19.72 6.35
CA GLY A 217 -0.87 -20.50 5.97
C GLY A 217 -2.20 -19.72 5.94
N ARG A 218 -2.22 -18.46 6.36
CA ARG A 218 -3.35 -17.51 6.22
C ARG A 218 -3.44 -16.85 4.84
N ALA A 219 -2.62 -17.30 3.90
CA ALA A 219 -2.66 -16.87 2.51
C ALA A 219 -2.98 -18.03 1.58
N GLU A 220 -3.78 -17.76 0.55
CA GLU A 220 -3.87 -18.58 -0.64
C GLU A 220 -2.88 -18.04 -1.68
N LEU A 221 -2.01 -18.93 -2.19
CA LEU A 221 -1.05 -18.61 -3.25
C LEU A 221 -1.62 -19.01 -4.61
N LEU A 222 -1.76 -18.02 -5.50
CA LEU A 222 -2.14 -18.19 -6.89
C LEU A 222 -0.94 -17.91 -7.78
N ASP A 223 -0.52 -18.89 -8.57
CA ASP A 223 0.58 -18.79 -9.53
C ASP A 223 0.11 -19.26 -10.92
N ALA A 224 0.97 -19.15 -11.93
CA ALA A 224 0.63 -19.57 -13.30
C ALA A 224 0.26 -21.07 -13.45
N SER A 225 0.50 -21.92 -12.45
CA SER A 225 0.18 -23.36 -12.47
C SER A 225 -1.20 -23.69 -11.91
N ASN A 226 -1.71 -22.87 -10.98
CA ASN A 226 -2.96 -23.12 -10.27
C ASN A 226 -3.98 -21.98 -10.40
N MET A 227 -3.61 -20.88 -11.04
CA MET A 227 -4.48 -19.76 -11.38
C MET A 227 -5.37 -20.14 -12.56
N ASP A 228 -6.64 -19.74 -12.50
CA ASP A 228 -7.61 -19.95 -13.57
C ASP A 228 -8.19 -18.57 -13.89
N LEU A 229 -7.66 -17.93 -14.92
CA LEU A 229 -8.05 -16.58 -15.36
C LEU A 229 -8.34 -16.60 -16.85
N PRO A 230 -9.43 -17.24 -17.27
CA PRO A 230 -9.67 -17.52 -18.67
C PRO A 230 -9.82 -16.22 -19.49
N TYR A 231 -9.32 -16.25 -20.73
CA TYR A 231 -9.24 -15.10 -21.64
C TYR A 231 -10.57 -14.35 -21.85
N TRP A 232 -11.71 -14.98 -21.61
CA TRP A 232 -13.02 -14.36 -21.79
C TRP A 232 -13.39 -13.36 -20.69
N LEU A 233 -12.66 -13.35 -19.57
CA LEU A 233 -12.74 -12.32 -18.54
C LEU A 233 -12.09 -11.00 -18.96
N LEU A 234 -11.18 -11.03 -19.95
CA LEU A 234 -10.53 -9.83 -20.46
C LEU A 234 -11.57 -8.91 -21.11
N ASN A 235 -11.43 -7.61 -20.84
CA ASN A 235 -12.09 -6.61 -21.67
C ASN A 235 -11.38 -6.52 -23.02
N PHE A 236 -11.95 -5.74 -23.94
CA PHE A 236 -11.42 -5.68 -25.30
C PHE A 236 -10.02 -5.05 -25.36
N GLU A 237 -9.75 -3.99 -24.59
CA GLU A 237 -8.42 -3.38 -24.55
C GLU A 237 -7.36 -4.33 -23.98
N GLU A 238 -7.69 -5.10 -22.95
CA GLU A 238 -6.84 -6.14 -22.35
C GLU A 238 -6.56 -7.29 -23.32
N LEU A 239 -7.58 -7.71 -24.09
CA LEU A 239 -7.44 -8.73 -25.13
C LEU A 239 -6.56 -8.26 -26.28
N VAL A 240 -6.70 -7.00 -26.70
CA VAL A 240 -5.81 -6.39 -27.70
C VAL A 240 -4.39 -6.28 -27.16
N GLY A 241 -4.25 -5.85 -25.90
CA GLY A 241 -2.96 -5.73 -25.21
C GLY A 241 -2.18 -7.04 -25.14
N ILE A 242 -2.86 -8.16 -24.86
CA ILE A 242 -2.20 -9.47 -24.80
C ILE A 242 -1.83 -10.01 -26.19
N LEU A 243 -2.55 -9.62 -27.25
CA LEU A 243 -2.28 -10.07 -28.61
C LEU A 243 -1.13 -9.33 -29.29
N GLN A 244 -0.65 -8.21 -28.72
CA GLN A 244 0.51 -7.46 -29.21
C GLN A 244 0.42 -7.17 -30.72
N PHE A 245 -0.54 -6.33 -31.11
CA PHE A 245 -0.69 -5.89 -32.48
C PHE A 245 0.53 -5.07 -32.97
N GLY A 246 0.70 -5.01 -34.30
CA GLY A 246 1.88 -4.43 -34.95
C GLY A 246 1.87 -2.90 -34.97
N ASP A 247 2.35 -2.30 -36.05
CA ASP A 247 2.33 -0.84 -36.21
C ASP A 247 0.89 -0.27 -36.15
N MET A 248 0.77 1.04 -35.87
CA MET A 248 -0.51 1.72 -35.56
C MET A 248 -1.64 1.46 -36.57
N LEU A 249 -1.33 1.45 -37.88
CA LEU A 249 -2.34 1.18 -38.92
C LEU A 249 -2.80 -0.29 -38.94
N GLU A 250 -1.90 -1.23 -38.64
CA GLU A 250 -2.26 -2.65 -38.54
C GLU A 250 -3.10 -2.88 -37.28
N HIS A 251 -2.77 -2.18 -36.20
CA HIS A 251 -3.48 -2.24 -34.93
C HIS A 251 -4.96 -1.82 -35.06
N GLU A 252 -5.27 -0.74 -35.78
CA GLU A 252 -6.66 -0.28 -35.96
C GLU A 252 -7.50 -1.29 -36.74
N ALA A 253 -7.00 -1.79 -37.87
CA ALA A 253 -7.71 -2.75 -38.71
C ALA A 253 -7.92 -4.10 -37.98
N GLU A 254 -6.87 -4.60 -37.32
CA GLU A 254 -6.95 -5.86 -36.57
C GLU A 254 -7.87 -5.77 -35.36
N SER A 255 -7.88 -4.62 -34.67
CA SER A 255 -8.81 -4.37 -33.57
C SER A 255 -10.26 -4.35 -34.06
N ALA A 256 -10.57 -3.65 -35.15
CA ALA A 256 -11.93 -3.62 -35.69
C ALA A 256 -12.44 -5.03 -36.06
N ILE A 257 -11.60 -5.82 -36.72
CA ILE A 257 -11.92 -7.22 -37.06
C ILE A 257 -12.14 -8.04 -35.79
N LEU A 258 -11.21 -7.97 -34.84
CA LEU A 258 -11.29 -8.77 -33.62
C LEU A 258 -12.53 -8.39 -32.79
N TYR A 259 -12.90 -7.12 -32.75
CA TYR A 259 -14.08 -6.61 -32.04
C TYR A 259 -15.36 -7.33 -32.50
N ASP A 260 -15.63 -7.29 -33.81
CA ASP A 260 -16.84 -7.88 -34.40
C ASP A 260 -16.87 -9.40 -34.20
N ILE A 261 -15.71 -10.06 -34.36
CA ILE A 261 -15.58 -11.50 -34.21
C ILE A 261 -15.81 -11.95 -32.77
N VAL A 262 -15.21 -11.26 -31.79
CA VAL A 262 -15.36 -11.60 -30.36
C VAL A 262 -16.79 -11.34 -29.90
N LEU A 263 -17.40 -10.23 -30.31
CA LEU A 263 -18.80 -9.94 -30.01
C LEU A 263 -19.74 -11.02 -30.58
N ALA A 264 -19.53 -11.42 -31.84
CA ALA A 264 -20.29 -12.48 -32.46
C ALA A 264 -20.08 -13.84 -31.77
N ALA A 265 -18.85 -14.16 -31.36
CA ALA A 265 -18.54 -15.38 -30.62
C ALA A 265 -19.23 -15.42 -29.24
N LYS A 266 -19.25 -14.30 -28.51
CA LYS A 266 -19.94 -14.17 -27.21
C LYS A 266 -21.45 -14.37 -27.35
N ARG A 267 -22.07 -13.69 -28.33
CA ARG A 267 -23.52 -13.85 -28.62
C ARG A 267 -23.86 -15.28 -29.04
N SER A 268 -23.04 -15.88 -29.89
CA SER A 268 -23.21 -17.27 -30.32
C SER A 268 -23.10 -18.27 -29.15
N TYR A 269 -22.23 -17.99 -28.17
CA TYR A 269 -22.11 -18.85 -26.98
C TYR A 269 -23.30 -18.68 -26.02
N ALA A 270 -23.76 -17.44 -25.82
CA ALA A 270 -24.90 -17.15 -24.95
C ALA A 270 -26.25 -17.68 -25.51
N GLY A 271 -26.36 -17.86 -26.82
CA GLY A 271 -27.56 -18.38 -27.48
C GLY A 271 -28.76 -17.44 -27.33
N ASP A 272 -29.95 -18.01 -27.13
CA ASP A 272 -31.21 -17.27 -26.97
C ASP A 272 -31.55 -16.98 -25.49
N ALA A 273 -30.56 -17.00 -24.59
CA ALA A 273 -30.79 -16.72 -23.18
C ALA A 273 -31.31 -15.28 -22.97
N PRO A 274 -32.24 -15.03 -22.02
CA PRO A 274 -32.69 -13.68 -21.71
C PRO A 274 -31.52 -12.75 -21.35
N GLY A 275 -31.45 -11.57 -21.99
CA GLY A 275 -30.41 -10.58 -21.75
C GLY A 275 -29.23 -10.59 -22.73
N THR A 276 -29.26 -11.46 -23.75
CA THR A 276 -28.25 -11.51 -24.83
C THR A 276 -28.13 -10.21 -25.62
N ASP A 277 -29.20 -9.42 -25.71
CA ASP A 277 -29.21 -8.10 -26.37
C ASP A 277 -28.25 -7.09 -25.73
N PHE A 278 -27.95 -7.24 -24.43
CA PHE A 278 -27.06 -6.33 -23.69
C PHE A 278 -25.59 -6.77 -23.72
N ILE A 279 -25.28 -7.92 -24.33
CA ILE A 279 -23.89 -8.41 -24.41
C ILE A 279 -23.09 -7.48 -25.34
N THR A 280 -22.06 -6.89 -24.76
CA THR A 280 -21.02 -6.12 -25.42
C THR A 280 -19.73 -6.94 -25.52
N VAL A 281 -18.74 -6.42 -26.25
CA VAL A 281 -17.42 -7.05 -26.33
C VAL A 281 -16.74 -7.15 -24.96
N ASP A 282 -17.07 -6.26 -24.02
CA ASP A 282 -16.47 -6.19 -22.68
C ASP A 282 -17.26 -6.97 -21.61
N THR A 283 -18.45 -7.48 -21.95
CA THR A 283 -19.24 -8.28 -21.00
C THR A 283 -18.49 -9.59 -20.72
N PRO A 284 -18.22 -9.98 -19.46
CA PRO A 284 -17.41 -11.15 -19.12
C PRO A 284 -18.19 -12.46 -19.30
N VAL A 285 -18.58 -12.75 -20.54
CA VAL A 285 -19.30 -13.97 -20.94
C VAL A 285 -18.31 -14.91 -21.63
N PRO A 286 -18.31 -16.22 -21.30
CA PRO A 286 -17.47 -17.18 -22.00
C PRO A 286 -17.77 -17.23 -23.50
N TYR A 287 -16.73 -17.49 -24.29
CA TYR A 287 -16.82 -17.78 -25.72
C TYR A 287 -15.68 -18.70 -26.11
N ARG A 288 -15.84 -19.52 -27.15
CA ARG A 288 -14.82 -20.49 -27.57
C ARG A 288 -13.86 -19.86 -28.58
N LEU A 289 -12.56 -20.07 -28.41
CA LEU A 289 -11.58 -19.69 -29.45
C LEU A 289 -11.80 -20.46 -30.76
N GLY A 290 -12.35 -21.68 -30.72
CA GLY A 290 -12.77 -22.39 -31.93
C GLY A 290 -13.82 -21.62 -32.74
N ASP A 291 -14.76 -20.94 -32.08
CA ASP A 291 -15.74 -20.10 -32.77
C ASP A 291 -15.09 -18.84 -33.33
N VAL A 292 -14.14 -18.24 -32.60
CA VAL A 292 -13.33 -17.11 -33.10
C VAL A 292 -12.59 -17.52 -34.37
N HIS A 293 -11.91 -18.67 -34.38
CA HIS A 293 -11.22 -19.16 -35.57
C HIS A 293 -12.17 -19.40 -36.75
N ARG A 294 -13.31 -20.04 -36.51
CA ARG A 294 -14.33 -20.28 -37.54
C ARG A 294 -14.86 -18.97 -38.12
N LEU A 295 -15.21 -18.02 -37.27
CA LEU A 295 -15.72 -16.71 -37.70
C LEU A 295 -14.67 -15.90 -38.47
N LEU A 296 -13.39 -15.97 -38.07
CA LEU A 296 -12.28 -15.38 -38.83
C LEU A 296 -12.18 -16.02 -40.23
N ASP A 297 -12.28 -17.35 -40.33
CA ASP A 297 -12.23 -18.07 -41.60
C ASP A 297 -13.43 -17.73 -42.50
N GLU A 298 -14.63 -17.64 -41.94
CA GLU A 298 -15.85 -17.22 -42.65
C GLU A 298 -15.75 -15.78 -43.16
N ALA A 299 -15.22 -14.86 -42.34
CA ALA A 299 -15.02 -13.48 -42.73
C ALA A 299 -13.96 -13.35 -43.84
N MET A 300 -12.85 -14.10 -43.74
CA MET A 300 -11.84 -14.17 -44.80
C MET A 300 -12.41 -14.69 -46.12
N GLY A 301 -13.28 -15.70 -46.08
CA GLY A 301 -13.91 -16.29 -47.27
C GLY A 301 -14.84 -15.34 -48.02
N ARG A 302 -15.28 -14.24 -47.39
CA ARG A 302 -16.11 -13.19 -48.01
C ARG A 302 -15.30 -12.04 -48.61
N LEU A 303 -13.97 -12.08 -48.50
CA LEU A 303 -13.09 -11.01 -49.00
C LEU A 303 -12.92 -11.12 -50.52
N ASN A 304 -12.95 -9.97 -51.18
CA ASN A 304 -12.79 -9.89 -52.64
C ASN A 304 -11.33 -9.86 -53.09
N LYS A 305 -10.39 -9.45 -52.23
CA LYS A 305 -8.96 -9.33 -52.56
C LYS A 305 -8.10 -10.15 -51.59
N PRO A 306 -7.09 -10.90 -52.08
CA PRO A 306 -6.20 -11.69 -51.23
C PRO A 306 -5.43 -10.86 -50.18
N GLN A 307 -5.05 -9.63 -50.52
CA GLN A 307 -4.33 -8.72 -49.61
C GLN A 307 -5.13 -8.33 -48.35
N ASP A 308 -6.46 -8.39 -48.41
CA ASP A 308 -7.33 -8.04 -47.29
C ASP A 308 -7.37 -9.16 -46.23
N SER A 309 -6.83 -10.34 -46.53
CA SER A 309 -6.79 -11.50 -45.62
C SER A 309 -5.64 -11.47 -44.61
N ALA A 310 -4.60 -10.66 -44.84
CA ALA A 310 -3.40 -10.63 -44.01
C ALA A 310 -3.69 -10.28 -42.52
N PRO A 311 -4.54 -9.29 -42.18
CA PRO A 311 -4.89 -9.00 -40.78
C PRO A 311 -5.53 -10.19 -40.06
N TYR A 312 -6.43 -10.91 -40.72
CA TYR A 312 -7.11 -12.09 -40.18
C TYR A 312 -6.12 -13.23 -39.89
N LEU A 313 -5.18 -13.49 -40.82
CA LEU A 313 -4.13 -14.49 -40.64
C LEU A 313 -3.19 -14.15 -39.48
N ARG A 314 -2.87 -12.86 -39.28
CA ARG A 314 -2.03 -12.41 -38.15
C ARG A 314 -2.74 -12.55 -36.81
N ILE A 315 -4.02 -12.17 -36.72
CA ILE A 315 -4.85 -12.40 -35.52
C ILE A 315 -4.87 -13.90 -35.20
N LYS A 316 -5.16 -14.74 -36.19
CA LYS A 316 -5.19 -16.20 -36.04
C LYS A 316 -3.84 -16.76 -35.57
N GLY A 317 -2.75 -16.28 -36.17
CA GLY A 317 -1.38 -16.67 -35.79
C GLY A 317 -1.03 -16.31 -34.35
N ARG A 318 -1.38 -15.10 -33.90
CA ARG A 318 -1.16 -14.64 -32.52
C ARG A 318 -1.99 -15.42 -31.51
N LEU A 319 -3.27 -15.67 -31.79
CA LEU A 319 -4.12 -16.51 -30.94
C LEU A 319 -3.54 -17.92 -30.79
N ASN A 320 -3.12 -18.54 -31.90
CA ASN A 320 -2.49 -19.86 -31.88
C ASN A 320 -1.17 -19.85 -31.07
N ALA A 321 -0.36 -18.80 -31.23
CA ALA A 321 0.89 -18.66 -30.48
C ALA A 321 0.64 -18.60 -28.97
N LEU A 322 -0.32 -17.78 -28.52
CA LEU A 322 -0.72 -17.69 -27.11
C LEU A 322 -1.27 -19.01 -26.57
N GLN A 323 -2.12 -19.70 -27.32
CA GLN A 323 -2.65 -21.01 -26.92
C GLN A 323 -1.56 -22.09 -26.80
N SER A 324 -0.51 -22.00 -27.62
CA SER A 324 0.60 -22.96 -27.59
C SER A 324 1.66 -22.65 -26.54
N ASP A 325 1.70 -21.43 -26.03
CA ASP A 325 2.68 -20.98 -25.04
C ASP A 325 2.24 -21.36 -23.62
N ARG A 326 3.00 -22.26 -23.01
CA ARG A 326 2.72 -22.80 -21.68
C ARG A 326 2.62 -21.72 -20.60
N ARG A 327 3.30 -20.59 -20.76
CA ARG A 327 3.23 -19.48 -19.80
C ARG A 327 1.84 -18.87 -19.73
N TYR A 328 1.03 -19.00 -20.78
CA TYR A 328 -0.34 -18.48 -20.85
C TYR A 328 -1.40 -19.56 -20.64
N ALA A 329 -1.02 -20.78 -20.26
CA ALA A 329 -1.94 -21.90 -20.07
C ALA A 329 -3.06 -21.60 -19.05
N PHE A 330 -2.77 -20.76 -18.05
CA PHE A 330 -3.74 -20.31 -17.05
C PHE A 330 -4.83 -19.37 -17.60
N MET A 331 -4.58 -18.70 -18.74
CA MET A 331 -5.59 -17.88 -19.44
C MET A 331 -6.21 -18.59 -20.63
N PHE A 332 -5.46 -19.44 -21.31
CA PHE A 332 -5.87 -20.16 -22.50
C PHE A 332 -5.87 -21.67 -22.23
N PRO A 333 -6.75 -22.18 -21.35
CA PRO A 333 -6.81 -23.60 -21.04
C PRO A 333 -7.24 -24.39 -22.27
N SER A 334 -6.87 -25.68 -22.29
CA SER A 334 -7.25 -26.59 -23.36
C SER A 334 -8.77 -26.63 -23.55
N ALA A 335 -9.23 -26.77 -24.81
CA ALA A 335 -10.63 -26.59 -25.23
C ALA A 335 -11.70 -27.43 -24.46
N LEU A 336 -11.29 -28.47 -23.73
CA LEU A 336 -12.16 -29.35 -22.96
C LEU A 336 -12.62 -28.77 -21.60
N SER A 337 -12.08 -27.62 -21.17
CA SER A 337 -12.33 -27.04 -19.84
C SER A 337 -13.12 -25.72 -19.86
N LEU A 338 -13.63 -25.26 -21.00
CA LEU A 338 -14.37 -23.99 -21.05
C LEU A 338 -15.71 -24.11 -20.30
N ARG A 339 -15.81 -23.44 -19.17
CA ARG A 339 -17.02 -23.30 -18.35
C ARG A 339 -17.10 -21.86 -17.84
N ASP A 340 -18.30 -21.42 -17.51
CA ASP A 340 -18.45 -20.20 -16.71
C ASP A 340 -18.05 -20.53 -15.26
N ASN A 341 -16.90 -20.00 -14.85
CA ASN A 341 -16.30 -20.19 -13.53
C ASN A 341 -16.04 -18.82 -12.86
N MET A 342 -16.63 -17.73 -13.35
CA MET A 342 -16.38 -16.38 -12.84
C MET A 342 -16.68 -16.29 -11.35
N THR A 343 -17.79 -16.88 -10.91
CA THR A 343 -18.18 -16.92 -9.49
C THR A 343 -17.11 -17.60 -8.63
N SER A 344 -16.59 -18.76 -9.06
CA SER A 344 -15.53 -19.45 -8.32
C SER A 344 -14.21 -18.71 -8.32
N ILE A 345 -13.86 -18.04 -9.44
CA ILE A 345 -12.65 -17.22 -9.55
C ILE A 345 -12.74 -16.05 -8.58
N LEU A 346 -13.85 -15.30 -8.60
CA LEU A 346 -14.06 -14.18 -7.69
C LEU A 346 -14.10 -14.62 -6.23
N ALA A 347 -14.82 -15.70 -5.91
CA ALA A 347 -14.89 -16.25 -4.56
C ALA A 347 -13.51 -16.65 -4.02
N ARG A 348 -12.68 -17.29 -4.87
CA ARG A 348 -11.31 -17.68 -4.51
C ARG A 348 -10.39 -16.48 -4.41
N MET A 349 -10.38 -15.59 -5.42
CA MET A 349 -9.55 -14.38 -5.45
C MET A 349 -9.84 -13.44 -4.28
N LEU A 350 -11.13 -13.23 -3.96
CA LEU A 350 -11.57 -12.33 -2.90
C LEU A 350 -11.70 -13.01 -1.54
N ARG A 351 -11.47 -14.33 -1.45
CA ARG A 351 -11.63 -15.12 -0.21
C ARG A 351 -13.03 -14.96 0.39
N ILE A 352 -14.05 -15.30 -0.40
CA ILE A 352 -15.47 -15.26 -0.01
C ILE A 352 -16.03 -16.69 -0.11
N PRO A 353 -16.26 -17.40 1.02
CA PRO A 353 -15.93 -17.02 2.39
C PRO A 353 -14.42 -17.07 2.67
N VAL A 354 -13.98 -16.40 3.75
CA VAL A 354 -12.55 -16.23 4.09
C VAL A 354 -11.84 -17.56 4.36
N GLY A 355 -12.49 -18.47 5.07
CA GLY A 355 -11.97 -19.83 5.34
C GLY A 355 -10.56 -19.83 5.92
N ASP A 356 -10.33 -19.02 6.95
CA ASP A 356 -9.05 -18.82 7.67
C ASP A 356 -7.87 -18.30 6.84
N LYS A 357 -8.11 -17.92 5.57
CA LYS A 357 -7.11 -17.30 4.70
C LYS A 357 -7.63 -15.96 4.17
N PRO A 358 -7.45 -14.85 4.89
CA PRO A 358 -7.88 -13.52 4.45
C PRO A 358 -7.05 -12.93 3.29
N VAL A 359 -5.91 -13.54 2.95
CA VAL A 359 -4.99 -13.03 1.92
C VAL A 359 -4.98 -13.95 0.71
N THR A 360 -5.10 -13.35 -0.48
CA THR A 360 -4.75 -13.98 -1.76
C THR A 360 -3.47 -13.35 -2.26
N ILE A 361 -2.41 -14.14 -2.39
CA ILE A 361 -1.16 -13.72 -3.02
C ILE A 361 -1.19 -14.18 -4.47
N ILE A 362 -1.04 -13.24 -5.39
CA ILE A 362 -0.95 -13.51 -6.81
C ILE A 362 0.53 -13.38 -7.18
N ASP A 363 1.19 -14.53 -7.34
CA ASP A 363 2.57 -14.62 -7.79
C ASP A 363 2.63 -14.32 -9.29
N LEU A 364 3.20 -13.16 -9.61
CA LEU A 364 3.41 -12.69 -10.98
C LEU A 364 4.86 -12.93 -11.44
N SER A 365 5.65 -13.64 -10.65
CA SER A 365 7.06 -13.88 -10.93
C SER A 365 7.24 -14.74 -12.19
N GLY A 366 8.18 -14.34 -13.05
CA GLY A 366 8.48 -15.06 -14.28
C GLY A 366 7.50 -14.82 -15.44
N LEU A 367 6.45 -14.03 -15.25
CA LEU A 367 5.63 -13.55 -16.35
C LEU A 367 6.37 -12.48 -17.16
N PRO A 368 6.20 -12.44 -18.50
CA PRO A 368 6.63 -11.31 -19.31
C PRO A 368 5.98 -10.00 -18.87
N SER A 369 6.63 -8.86 -19.12
CA SER A 369 6.15 -7.53 -18.75
C SER A 369 4.76 -7.22 -19.31
N GLU A 370 4.51 -7.64 -20.54
CA GLU A 370 3.27 -7.36 -21.26
C GLU A 370 2.10 -8.13 -20.63
N THR A 371 2.32 -9.41 -20.32
CA THR A 371 1.34 -10.25 -19.61
C THR A 371 1.08 -9.74 -18.21
N LEU A 372 2.13 -9.40 -17.48
CA LEU A 372 2.04 -8.87 -16.12
C LEU A 372 1.10 -7.67 -16.10
N ASN A 373 1.30 -6.71 -16.99
CA ASN A 373 0.47 -5.51 -17.04
C ASN A 373 -1.01 -5.83 -17.29
N VAL A 374 -1.31 -6.69 -18.27
CA VAL A 374 -2.68 -7.12 -18.58
C VAL A 374 -3.33 -7.81 -17.38
N LEU A 375 -2.61 -8.68 -16.68
CA LEU A 375 -3.14 -9.32 -15.47
C LEU A 375 -3.42 -8.33 -14.36
N VAL A 376 -2.52 -7.39 -14.10
CA VAL A 376 -2.76 -6.36 -13.09
C VAL A 376 -3.99 -5.53 -13.45
N SER A 377 -4.18 -5.18 -14.74
CA SER A 377 -5.39 -4.51 -15.22
C SER A 377 -6.64 -5.35 -14.91
N LEU A 378 -6.65 -6.61 -15.37
CA LEU A 378 -7.77 -7.53 -15.19
C LEU A 378 -8.14 -7.69 -13.71
N LEU A 379 -7.17 -7.98 -12.85
CA LEU A 379 -7.37 -8.24 -11.43
C LEU A 379 -7.89 -6.98 -10.70
N SER A 380 -7.30 -5.82 -11.01
CA SER A 380 -7.72 -4.53 -10.45
C SER A 380 -9.15 -4.20 -10.86
N ARG A 381 -9.46 -4.36 -12.15
CA ARG A 381 -10.80 -4.12 -12.71
C ARG A 381 -11.83 -5.07 -12.11
N MET A 382 -11.54 -6.37 -12.04
CA MET A 382 -12.44 -7.36 -11.44
C MET A 382 -12.72 -7.08 -9.97
N ALA A 383 -11.70 -6.70 -9.19
CA ALA A 383 -11.89 -6.32 -7.79
C ALA A 383 -12.77 -5.07 -7.64
N PHE A 384 -12.54 -4.04 -8.49
CA PHE A 384 -13.32 -2.82 -8.48
C PHE A 384 -14.77 -3.03 -8.95
N ASP A 385 -14.97 -3.72 -10.06
CA ASP A 385 -16.29 -4.02 -10.60
C ASP A 385 -17.10 -4.87 -9.61
N PHE A 386 -16.50 -5.89 -8.99
CA PHE A 386 -17.17 -6.64 -7.93
C PHE A 386 -17.63 -5.73 -6.79
N ALA A 387 -16.75 -4.87 -6.29
CA ALA A 387 -17.07 -3.96 -5.19
C ALA A 387 -18.17 -2.95 -5.55
N LEU A 388 -18.20 -2.50 -6.80
CA LEU A 388 -19.24 -1.63 -7.36
C LEU A 388 -20.61 -2.32 -7.32
N TRP A 389 -20.70 -3.57 -7.78
CA TRP A 389 -21.94 -4.35 -7.79
C TRP A 389 -22.34 -4.89 -6.41
N ALA A 390 -21.39 -5.09 -5.51
CA ALA A 390 -21.62 -5.57 -4.15
C ALA A 390 -22.02 -4.47 -3.15
N GLU A 391 -22.18 -3.21 -3.61
CA GLU A 391 -22.61 -2.06 -2.79
C GLU A 391 -21.83 -1.87 -1.48
N ARG A 392 -20.49 -2.06 -1.51
CA ARG A 392 -19.58 -1.97 -0.34
C ARG A 392 -19.76 -3.03 0.75
N SER A 393 -20.53 -4.09 0.51
CA SER A 393 -20.74 -5.14 1.51
C SER A 393 -19.46 -5.89 1.88
N VAL A 394 -18.43 -5.86 1.02
CA VAL A 394 -17.15 -6.54 1.20
C VAL A 394 -16.00 -5.58 0.92
N PRO A 395 -15.39 -4.96 1.96
CA PRO A 395 -14.21 -4.13 1.77
C PRO A 395 -13.00 -4.94 1.33
N ILE A 396 -12.33 -4.52 0.26
CA ILE A 396 -11.19 -5.19 -0.36
C ILE A 396 -9.96 -4.30 -0.25
N LEU A 397 -8.82 -4.87 0.14
CA LEU A 397 -7.52 -4.21 0.04
C LEU A 397 -6.71 -4.80 -1.11
N LEU A 398 -6.40 -3.98 -2.11
CA LEU A 398 -5.48 -4.33 -3.20
C LEU A 398 -4.08 -3.80 -2.87
N VAL A 399 -3.11 -4.70 -2.73
CA VAL A 399 -1.70 -4.40 -2.46
C VAL A 399 -0.91 -4.57 -3.74
N CYS A 400 -0.36 -3.46 -4.23
CA CYS A 400 0.39 -3.34 -5.46
C CYS A 400 1.88 -3.27 -5.15
N GLU A 401 2.56 -4.43 -5.16
CA GLU A 401 4.02 -4.48 -4.98
C GLU A 401 4.76 -4.07 -6.25
N GLU A 402 5.87 -3.34 -6.09
CA GLU A 402 6.67 -2.75 -7.16
C GLU A 402 5.84 -2.04 -8.23
N ALA A 403 4.86 -1.23 -7.79
CA ALA A 403 3.84 -0.64 -8.66
C ALA A 403 4.39 0.19 -9.83
N HIS A 404 5.60 0.75 -9.73
CA HIS A 404 6.24 1.47 -10.83
C HIS A 404 6.55 0.58 -12.05
N ARG A 405 6.58 -0.75 -11.90
CA ARG A 405 6.82 -1.69 -13.02
C ARG A 405 5.65 -1.76 -14.00
N TYR A 406 4.43 -1.61 -13.52
CA TYR A 406 3.20 -1.73 -14.32
C TYR A 406 2.32 -0.47 -14.33
N ALA A 407 2.60 0.50 -13.47
CA ALA A 407 1.97 1.82 -13.48
C ALA A 407 2.98 2.99 -13.52
N PRO A 408 3.91 3.01 -14.51
CA PRO A 408 4.92 4.08 -14.59
C PRO A 408 4.32 5.43 -14.99
N LEU A 409 4.98 6.53 -14.61
CA LEU A 409 4.63 7.90 -15.02
C LEU A 409 4.76 8.09 -16.53
N ASP A 410 5.79 7.51 -17.13
CA ASP A 410 6.05 7.56 -18.58
C ASP A 410 4.95 6.83 -19.36
N THR A 411 4.19 7.57 -20.17
CA THR A 411 3.08 7.05 -20.99
C THR A 411 3.54 6.16 -22.14
N SER A 412 4.81 6.22 -22.53
CA SER A 412 5.40 5.30 -23.51
C SER A 412 5.77 3.93 -22.93
N ARG A 413 5.74 3.80 -21.59
CA ARG A 413 6.06 2.56 -20.86
C ARG A 413 4.84 2.06 -20.09
N GLY A 414 4.78 0.74 -19.91
CA GLY A 414 3.67 0.07 -19.23
C GLY A 414 2.45 -0.13 -20.13
N PHE A 415 1.31 -0.44 -19.51
CA PHE A 415 0.04 -0.65 -20.20
C PHE A 415 -0.97 0.38 -19.68
N GLU A 416 -1.48 1.22 -20.57
CA GLU A 416 -2.36 2.33 -20.19
C GLU A 416 -3.63 1.87 -19.43
N PRO A 417 -4.29 0.75 -19.79
CA PRO A 417 -5.42 0.24 -19.02
C PRO A 417 -5.07 -0.04 -17.57
N THR A 418 -3.90 -0.61 -17.28
CA THR A 418 -3.45 -0.86 -15.90
C THR A 418 -3.36 0.44 -15.09
N LYS A 419 -2.75 1.48 -15.68
CA LYS A 419 -2.64 2.80 -15.03
C LYS A 419 -4.00 3.42 -14.79
N ARG A 420 -4.90 3.32 -15.77
CA ARG A 420 -6.26 3.85 -15.71
C ARG A 420 -7.06 3.18 -14.60
N GLU A 421 -7.04 1.84 -14.52
CA GLU A 421 -7.79 1.11 -13.48
C GLU A 421 -7.23 1.37 -12.07
N LEU A 422 -5.90 1.36 -11.90
CA LEU A 422 -5.31 1.67 -10.59
C LEU A 422 -5.56 3.13 -10.18
N SER A 423 -5.50 4.07 -11.12
CA SER A 423 -5.84 5.48 -10.85
C SER A 423 -7.33 5.67 -10.57
N ARG A 424 -8.21 4.89 -11.21
CA ARG A 424 -9.65 4.86 -10.92
C ARG A 424 -9.91 4.35 -9.52
N ILE A 425 -9.27 3.26 -9.11
CA ILE A 425 -9.33 2.77 -7.72
C ILE A 425 -8.82 3.84 -6.74
N ALA A 426 -7.70 4.50 -7.05
CA ALA A 426 -7.15 5.52 -6.18
C ALA A 426 -8.10 6.74 -6.00
N LYS A 427 -8.86 7.11 -7.04
CA LYS A 427 -9.81 8.24 -6.99
C LYS A 427 -11.18 7.88 -6.44
N GLU A 428 -11.68 6.68 -6.76
CA GLU A 428 -13.08 6.29 -6.54
C GLU A 428 -13.23 5.07 -5.61
N GLY A 429 -12.18 4.29 -5.39
CA GLY A 429 -12.21 3.02 -4.64
C GLY A 429 -12.75 3.18 -3.23
N ARG A 430 -12.41 4.28 -2.54
CA ARG A 430 -13.01 4.64 -1.23
C ARG A 430 -14.54 4.65 -1.25
N LYS A 431 -15.16 5.07 -2.37
CA LYS A 431 -16.62 5.09 -2.53
C LYS A 431 -17.21 3.70 -2.77
N TYR A 432 -16.41 2.67 -3.03
CA TYR A 432 -16.92 1.33 -3.30
C TYR A 432 -16.36 0.27 -2.33
N GLY A 433 -15.54 0.68 -1.36
CA GLY A 433 -14.93 -0.22 -0.39
C GLY A 433 -13.65 -0.89 -0.90
N VAL A 434 -13.01 -0.32 -1.93
CA VAL A 434 -11.72 -0.80 -2.44
C VAL A 434 -10.61 0.13 -1.95
N SER A 435 -9.76 -0.40 -1.09
CA SER A 435 -8.53 0.23 -0.63
C SER A 435 -7.36 -0.15 -1.53
N LEU A 436 -6.37 0.74 -1.59
CA LEU A 436 -5.16 0.57 -2.39
C LEU A 436 -3.96 0.76 -1.47
N CYS A 437 -3.07 -0.23 -1.46
CA CYS A 437 -1.73 -0.12 -0.88
C CYS A 437 -0.72 -0.09 -2.02
N VAL A 438 0.00 1.01 -2.16
CA VAL A 438 1.04 1.16 -3.19
C VAL A 438 2.41 0.95 -2.57
N VAL A 439 3.16 -0.02 -3.08
CA VAL A 439 4.53 -0.28 -2.61
C VAL A 439 5.50 -0.02 -3.75
N SER A 440 6.51 0.82 -3.52
CA SER A 440 7.48 1.15 -4.56
C SER A 440 8.82 1.60 -3.99
N GLN A 441 9.90 1.21 -4.68
CA GLN A 441 11.24 1.73 -4.44
C GLN A 441 11.61 2.96 -5.27
N ARG A 442 10.79 3.29 -6.27
CA ARG A 442 10.97 4.44 -7.16
C ARG A 442 9.68 5.24 -7.22
N PRO A 443 9.35 5.98 -6.15
CA PRO A 443 8.10 6.73 -6.10
C PRO A 443 7.99 7.75 -7.25
N SER A 444 9.09 8.37 -7.67
CA SER A 444 9.08 9.35 -8.76
C SER A 444 8.82 8.77 -10.15
N GLU A 445 9.00 7.45 -10.32
CA GLU A 445 8.65 6.76 -11.56
C GLU A 445 7.17 6.30 -11.59
N LEU A 446 6.41 6.46 -10.50
CA LEU A 446 5.02 6.04 -10.43
C LEU A 446 4.07 7.12 -10.99
N ALA A 447 2.97 6.70 -11.60
CA ALA A 447 1.90 7.60 -11.99
C ALA A 447 1.44 8.49 -10.82
N ALA A 448 1.56 9.82 -10.97
CA ALA A 448 1.31 10.79 -9.90
C ALA A 448 -0.10 10.67 -9.29
N GLY A 449 -1.09 10.28 -10.10
CA GLY A 449 -2.46 10.06 -9.68
C GLY A 449 -2.66 8.91 -8.69
N MET A 450 -1.71 7.99 -8.54
CA MET A 450 -1.80 6.92 -7.53
C MET A 450 -1.26 7.38 -6.17
N LEU A 451 -0.07 8.00 -6.15
CA LEU A 451 0.54 8.41 -4.87
C LEU A 451 -0.18 9.61 -4.25
N SER A 452 -0.61 10.59 -5.06
CA SER A 452 -1.32 11.78 -4.55
C SER A 452 -2.67 11.49 -3.90
N GLN A 453 -3.23 10.29 -4.14
CA GLN A 453 -4.49 9.85 -3.52
C GLN A 453 -4.26 8.94 -2.31
N CYS A 454 -3.00 8.60 -2.00
CA CYS A 454 -2.65 7.88 -0.78
C CYS A 454 -2.60 8.86 0.39
N ASN A 455 -3.65 8.90 1.20
CA ASN A 455 -3.70 9.83 2.34
C ASN A 455 -2.73 9.46 3.47
N THR A 456 -2.16 8.26 3.46
CA THR A 456 -1.14 7.83 4.43
C THR A 456 0.08 7.30 3.72
N ILE A 457 1.26 7.79 4.10
CA ILE A 457 2.53 7.40 3.48
C ILE A 457 3.49 6.95 4.58
N PHE A 458 3.98 5.72 4.45
CA PHE A 458 5.09 5.16 5.20
C PHE A 458 6.36 5.36 4.37
N ALA A 459 7.10 6.42 4.66
CA ALA A 459 8.36 6.73 3.99
C ALA A 459 9.52 6.14 4.78
N MET A 460 10.10 5.06 4.25
CA MET A 460 11.33 4.44 4.74
C MET A 460 12.55 5.12 4.08
N ARG A 461 13.75 4.58 4.29
CA ARG A 461 14.99 5.17 3.75
C ARG A 461 14.91 5.44 2.25
N LEU A 462 15.02 6.71 1.85
CA LEU A 462 15.11 7.16 0.46
C LEU A 462 16.41 7.93 0.24
N SER A 463 17.29 7.40 -0.62
CA SER A 463 18.62 7.99 -0.86
C SER A 463 18.65 8.94 -2.05
N ASN A 464 17.74 8.77 -3.02
CA ASN A 464 17.67 9.61 -4.21
C ASN A 464 16.92 10.91 -3.91
N GLN A 465 17.51 12.06 -4.24
CA GLN A 465 16.91 13.37 -4.01
C GLN A 465 15.59 13.54 -4.79
N HIS A 466 15.53 13.08 -6.05
CA HIS A 466 14.33 13.19 -6.88
C HIS A 466 13.15 12.43 -6.26
N ASP A 467 13.39 11.25 -5.70
CA ASP A 467 12.37 10.46 -4.99
C ASP A 467 11.94 11.14 -3.68
N GLN A 468 12.86 11.75 -2.95
CA GLN A 468 12.53 12.49 -1.73
C GLN A 468 11.65 13.71 -2.04
N ASP A 469 12.01 14.50 -3.06
CA ASP A 469 11.26 15.69 -3.46
C ASP A 469 9.86 15.32 -3.97
N PHE A 470 9.76 14.23 -4.73
CA PHE A 470 8.48 13.69 -5.17
C PHE A 470 7.58 13.30 -3.98
N VAL A 471 8.13 12.59 -2.99
CA VAL A 471 7.40 12.21 -1.77
C VAL A 471 6.98 13.44 -0.97
N ARG A 472 7.86 14.43 -0.80
CA ARG A 472 7.52 15.72 -0.16
C ARG A 472 6.32 16.38 -0.85
N SER A 473 6.35 16.46 -2.19
CA SER A 473 5.28 17.07 -2.97
C SER A 473 3.93 16.34 -2.91
N ALA A 474 3.95 15.02 -2.64
CA ALA A 474 2.75 14.20 -2.59
C ALA A 474 2.13 14.13 -1.18
N MET A 475 2.87 14.55 -0.14
CA MET A 475 2.43 14.53 1.24
C MET A 475 1.70 15.84 1.62
N PRO A 476 0.73 15.79 2.56
CA PRO A 476 0.20 17.00 3.18
C PRO A 476 1.30 17.84 3.83
N GLU A 477 1.09 19.15 3.99
CA GLU A 477 2.07 20.05 4.63
C GLU A 477 2.54 19.57 6.00
N SER A 478 1.68 18.86 6.75
CA SER A 478 1.99 18.29 8.05
C SER A 478 3.08 17.19 7.97
N GLY A 479 4.25 17.45 8.57
CA GLY A 479 5.35 16.51 8.72
C GLY A 479 6.51 16.69 7.75
N HIS A 480 6.58 17.80 6.99
CA HIS A 480 7.69 18.08 6.07
C HIS A 480 9.05 18.07 6.78
N GLY A 481 9.14 18.59 8.01
CA GLY A 481 10.38 18.56 8.78
C GLY A 481 10.86 17.14 9.11
N LEU A 482 9.94 16.17 9.23
CA LEU A 482 10.32 14.78 9.43
C LEU A 482 10.92 14.13 8.17
N LEU A 483 10.68 14.70 6.99
CA LEU A 483 11.19 14.15 5.72
C LEU A 483 12.67 14.47 5.48
N GLU A 484 13.26 15.35 6.27
CA GLU A 484 14.71 15.57 6.27
C GLU A 484 15.48 14.34 6.77
N PHE A 485 14.82 13.45 7.52
CA PHE A 485 15.43 12.21 8.03
C PHE A 485 15.47 11.06 7.03
N LEU A 486 14.74 11.14 5.90
CA LEU A 486 14.62 10.02 4.97
C LEU A 486 15.96 9.41 4.52
N PRO A 487 17.03 10.20 4.26
CA PRO A 487 18.32 9.63 3.86
C PRO A 487 19.04 8.88 4.99
N SER A 488 18.80 9.27 6.25
CA SER A 488 19.51 8.77 7.43
C SER A 488 18.76 7.66 8.19
N LEU A 489 17.54 7.32 7.78
CA LEU A 489 16.76 6.25 8.41
C LEU A 489 17.49 4.89 8.35
N GLY A 490 17.47 4.19 9.48
CA GLY A 490 17.92 2.81 9.57
C GLY A 490 16.97 1.83 8.88
N ASN A 491 17.39 0.56 8.78
CA ASN A 491 16.48 -0.48 8.31
C ASN A 491 15.31 -0.65 9.30
N ALA A 492 14.12 -0.97 8.79
CA ALA A 492 12.89 -1.07 9.58
C ALA A 492 12.49 0.21 10.34
N GLN A 493 12.98 1.37 9.90
CA GLN A 493 12.52 2.68 10.35
C GLN A 493 11.70 3.36 9.26
N ALA A 494 10.70 4.13 9.68
CA ALA A 494 9.88 4.92 8.77
C ALA A 494 9.45 6.23 9.41
N VAL A 495 9.24 7.23 8.55
CA VAL A 495 8.42 8.39 8.84
C VAL A 495 7.04 8.11 8.28
N VAL A 496 6.02 8.23 9.13
CA VAL A 496 4.63 8.02 8.75
C VAL A 496 3.88 9.32 8.90
N VAL A 497 3.25 9.75 7.80
CA VAL A 497 2.38 10.92 7.78
C VAL A 497 1.05 10.55 7.15
N GLY A 498 0.03 11.35 7.43
CA GLY A 498 -1.29 11.15 6.85
C GLY A 498 -2.38 10.82 7.86
N GLU A 499 -3.54 10.42 7.38
CA GLU A 499 -4.73 10.24 8.22
C GLU A 499 -4.82 8.87 8.90
N GLY A 500 -4.05 7.87 8.44
CA GLY A 500 -3.94 6.55 9.05
C GLY A 500 -3.13 6.50 10.34
N VAL A 501 -2.64 7.65 10.83
CA VAL A 501 -1.95 7.79 12.12
C VAL A 501 -2.56 8.94 12.91
N ALA A 502 -2.35 9.02 14.22
CA ALA A 502 -2.89 10.13 15.01
C ALA A 502 -2.15 11.44 14.74
N VAL A 503 -0.83 11.38 14.62
CA VAL A 503 0.08 12.49 14.34
C VAL A 503 1.23 11.99 13.46
N PRO A 504 1.89 12.87 12.67
CA PRO A 504 3.14 12.51 12.00
C PRO A 504 4.14 11.92 13.01
N MET A 505 4.75 10.79 12.66
CA MET A 505 5.64 10.09 13.59
C MET A 505 6.81 9.43 12.89
N ARG A 506 7.95 9.40 13.57
CA ARG A 506 9.07 8.53 13.22
C ARG A 506 8.97 7.28 14.08
N LEU A 507 8.93 6.12 13.45
CA LEU A 507 8.77 4.84 14.13
C LEU A 507 9.87 3.85 13.78
N VAL A 508 10.01 2.86 14.64
CA VAL A 508 10.71 1.61 14.38
C VAL A 508 9.65 0.52 14.32
N PHE A 509 9.59 -0.22 13.22
CA PHE A 509 8.65 -1.33 13.07
C PHE A 509 8.99 -2.45 14.06
N ASP A 510 7.96 -3.13 14.59
CA ASP A 510 8.18 -4.35 15.36
C ASP A 510 8.86 -5.42 14.46
N GLN A 511 9.55 -6.39 15.05
CA GLN A 511 10.16 -7.46 14.26
C GLN A 511 9.16 -8.57 14.00
N LEU A 512 8.99 -8.93 12.72
CA LEU A 512 8.31 -10.17 12.36
C LEU A 512 9.12 -11.38 12.84
N PRO A 513 8.47 -12.44 13.35
CA PRO A 513 9.07 -13.75 13.53
C PRO A 513 9.75 -14.25 12.25
N ASP A 514 10.83 -15.02 12.36
CA ASP A 514 11.61 -15.46 11.20
C ASP A 514 10.78 -16.22 10.15
N ASP A 515 9.80 -16.98 10.59
CA ASP A 515 8.86 -17.76 9.79
C ASP A 515 7.68 -16.96 9.23
N SER A 516 7.52 -15.69 9.65
CA SER A 516 6.54 -14.72 9.12
C SER A 516 7.19 -13.63 8.27
N ARG A 517 8.48 -13.76 7.95
CA ARG A 517 9.17 -12.79 7.09
C ARG A 517 8.98 -13.15 5.61
N PRO A 518 8.85 -12.14 4.74
CA PRO A 518 9.01 -12.35 3.31
C PRO A 518 10.35 -13.02 3.01
N SER A 519 10.39 -13.91 2.02
CA SER A 519 11.61 -14.62 1.64
C SER A 519 12.67 -13.63 1.17
N ARG A 520 13.92 -13.84 1.57
CA ARG A 520 15.03 -12.99 1.11
C ARG A 520 15.25 -13.21 -0.39
N GLY A 521 14.91 -12.22 -1.22
CA GLY A 521 15.03 -12.30 -2.68
C GLY A 521 16.45 -12.37 -3.24
N GLY A 522 17.49 -12.55 -2.41
CA GLY A 522 18.89 -12.60 -2.84
C GLY A 522 19.60 -13.87 -2.37
N ALA A 523 20.21 -14.58 -3.32
CA ALA A 523 21.12 -15.69 -3.01
C ALA A 523 22.35 -15.15 -2.26
N SER A 524 22.75 -15.82 -1.18
CA SER A 524 24.01 -15.52 -0.51
C SER A 524 25.17 -16.00 -1.38
N PHE A 525 25.79 -15.08 -2.12
CA PHE A 525 26.95 -15.38 -2.95
C PHE A 525 28.09 -16.01 -2.14
N ALA A 526 28.35 -15.50 -0.94
CA ALA A 526 29.41 -16.02 -0.09
C ALA A 526 29.16 -17.48 0.31
N GLN A 527 27.93 -17.84 0.71
CA GLN A 527 27.58 -19.23 1.02
C GLN A 527 27.61 -20.09 -0.25
N ALA A 528 26.93 -19.64 -1.31
CA ALA A 528 26.85 -20.39 -2.56
C ALA A 528 28.23 -20.66 -3.17
N TRP A 529 29.16 -19.69 -3.13
CA TRP A 529 30.50 -19.82 -3.70
C TRP A 529 31.50 -20.51 -2.77
N SER A 530 31.16 -20.73 -1.49
CA SER A 530 32.01 -21.49 -0.57
C SER A 530 31.96 -23.00 -0.82
N ASP A 531 30.86 -23.47 -1.40
CA ASP A 531 30.65 -24.88 -1.74
C ASP A 531 30.96 -25.13 -3.23
N GLU A 532 31.46 -26.33 -3.55
CA GLU A 532 31.65 -26.76 -4.93
C GLU A 532 30.29 -26.82 -5.63
N GLN A 533 30.18 -26.11 -6.76
CA GLN A 533 28.92 -25.94 -7.49
C GLN A 533 28.40 -27.28 -8.06
N PRO A 534 27.09 -27.38 -8.35
CA PRO A 534 26.49 -28.60 -8.88
C PRO A 534 27.20 -29.11 -10.14
N ASP A 535 27.19 -30.43 -10.34
CA ASP A 535 27.85 -31.11 -11.46
C ASP A 535 27.30 -30.72 -12.85
N ARG A 536 27.89 -31.29 -13.91
CA ARG A 536 27.41 -31.06 -15.29
C ARG A 536 25.97 -31.53 -15.52
N ASP A 537 25.49 -32.49 -14.74
CA ASP A 537 24.13 -33.02 -14.86
C ASP A 537 23.11 -32.01 -14.32
N PHE A 538 23.47 -31.22 -13.29
CA PHE A 538 22.66 -30.07 -12.86
C PHE A 538 22.48 -29.05 -13.98
N VAL A 539 23.55 -28.70 -14.70
CA VAL A 539 23.46 -27.77 -15.84
C VAL A 539 22.55 -28.35 -16.92
N ALA A 540 22.70 -29.65 -17.23
CA ALA A 540 21.82 -30.33 -18.17
C ALA A 540 20.34 -30.27 -17.74
N ASN A 541 20.05 -30.47 -16.45
CA ASN A 541 18.71 -30.38 -15.88
C ASN A 541 18.13 -28.96 -15.91
N VAL A 542 18.96 -27.93 -15.64
CA VAL A 542 18.55 -26.52 -15.76
C VAL A 542 18.26 -26.17 -17.23
N VAL A 543 19.08 -26.64 -18.16
CA VAL A 543 18.86 -26.44 -19.60
C VAL A 543 17.60 -27.17 -20.08
N ASP A 544 17.34 -28.39 -19.61
CA ASP A 544 16.09 -29.11 -19.92
C ASP A 544 14.87 -28.37 -19.37
N ARG A 545 14.92 -27.91 -18.12
CA ARG A 545 13.88 -27.05 -17.52
C ARG A 545 13.64 -25.76 -18.30
N TRP A 546 14.70 -25.07 -18.70
CA TRP A 546 14.62 -23.86 -19.53
C TRP A 546 13.96 -24.16 -20.88
N ARG A 547 14.40 -25.22 -21.58
CA ARG A 547 13.82 -25.61 -22.87
C ARG A 547 12.36 -26.02 -22.77
N ARG A 548 11.97 -26.68 -21.68
CA ARG A 548 10.58 -27.08 -21.42
C ARG A 548 9.72 -25.98 -20.80
N GLN A 549 10.32 -24.84 -20.44
CA GLN A 549 9.69 -23.74 -19.73
C GLN A 549 9.01 -24.20 -18.43
N ILE A 550 9.69 -25.06 -17.68
CA ILE A 550 9.25 -25.55 -16.35
C ILE A 550 10.24 -24.98 -15.34
N ARG A 551 9.74 -24.25 -14.34
CA ARG A 551 10.55 -23.79 -13.21
C ARG A 551 10.82 -24.92 -12.22
#